data_AF-A0A2G8JDN7-F1
#
_entry.id   AF-A0A2G8JDN7-F1
#
_cell.length_a   1.000
_cell.length_b   1.000
_cell.length_c   1.000
_cell.angle_alpha   90.00
_cell.angle_beta   90.00
_cell.angle_gamma   90.00
#
_symmetry.space_group_name_H-M   'P 1'
#
loop_
_entity.id
_entity.type
_entity.pdbx_description
1 polymer ?
#
loop_
_entity_poly.entity_id
_entity_poly.type
_entity_poly.pdbx_seq_one_letter_code
_entity_poly.pdbx_strand_id
1 'polypeptide(L)'
;MAALSRDTSVQLHLDSSEGKSILFKLLKEKFIDPGEHLTAVQELLGRLWDVTFKTVDLKKKFWPALSSADCCTATTYTGCTTLVTVLHVPYELGDNVVRYVLGRYCKVVRGRFLTLADYPQVFNGIRRYQVEITKDIPSSLRLGGRNCWVRYRGQQRTCLKCGVNGHEAKNCDQIKCYNCHEFGHQRKIVLQKSNARY
;
A
#
# COMPACT_ATOMS: atom_id res chain seq x y z
N MET A 1 -13.20 -7.77 -14.79
CA MET A 1 -13.81 -6.52 -14.30
C MET A 1 -12.70 -5.49 -14.17
N ALA A 2 -12.75 -4.40 -14.94
CA ALA A 2 -11.78 -3.32 -14.81
C ALA A 2 -11.94 -2.69 -13.41
N ALA A 3 -10.84 -2.53 -12.67
CA ALA A 3 -10.87 -1.80 -11.42
C ALA A 3 -11.25 -0.34 -11.70
N LEU A 4 -12.19 0.21 -10.95
CA LEU A 4 -12.59 1.61 -11.07
C LEU A 4 -11.43 2.50 -10.63
N SER A 5 -10.69 3.09 -11.58
CA SER A 5 -9.69 4.12 -11.28
C SER A 5 -10.40 5.45 -11.01
N ARG A 6 -10.05 6.08 -9.88
CA ARG A 6 -10.49 7.44 -9.49
C ARG A 6 -9.31 8.39 -9.40
N ASP A 7 -8.28 8.12 -10.18
CA ASP A 7 -7.00 8.84 -10.08
C ASP A 7 -7.14 10.30 -10.50
N THR A 8 -8.14 10.63 -11.32
CA THR A 8 -8.50 12.01 -11.71
C THR A 8 -9.59 12.64 -10.84
N SER A 9 -10.18 11.92 -9.90
CA SER A 9 -11.26 12.43 -9.04
C SER A 9 -10.73 12.91 -7.69
N VAL A 10 -11.39 13.94 -7.15
CA VAL A 10 -11.27 14.42 -5.77
C VAL A 10 -12.66 14.49 -5.17
N GLN A 11 -12.78 14.25 -3.88
CA GLN A 11 -14.01 14.41 -3.13
C GLN A 11 -13.91 15.70 -2.31
N LEU A 12 -14.93 16.54 -2.40
CA LEU A 12 -15.05 17.79 -1.65
C LEU A 12 -16.24 17.67 -0.70
N HIS A 13 -16.01 17.91 0.58
CA HIS A 13 -17.07 18.12 1.57
C HIS A 13 -17.24 19.62 1.78
N LEU A 14 -18.40 20.18 1.45
CA LEU A 14 -18.67 21.61 1.60
C LEU A 14 -19.33 21.90 2.96
N ASP A 15 -18.89 22.95 3.64
CA ASP A 15 -19.37 23.25 5.00
C ASP A 15 -20.80 23.80 5.01
N SER A 16 -21.19 24.52 3.94
CA SER A 16 -22.51 25.13 3.79
C SER A 16 -23.54 24.22 3.14
N SER A 17 -24.80 24.37 3.55
CA SER A 17 -25.96 23.65 3.01
C SER A 17 -26.47 24.19 1.67
N GLU A 18 -25.93 25.30 1.14
CA GLU A 18 -26.45 25.93 -0.09
C GLU A 18 -26.10 25.19 -1.41
N GLY A 19 -25.51 23.99 -1.33
CA GLY A 19 -25.46 23.05 -2.46
C GLY A 19 -24.56 23.47 -3.64
N LYS A 20 -25.04 23.27 -4.88
CA LYS A 20 -24.28 23.42 -6.14
C LYS A 20 -23.65 24.80 -6.34
N SER A 21 -24.32 25.87 -5.91
CA SER A 21 -23.88 27.25 -6.16
C SER A 21 -22.51 27.54 -5.54
N ILE A 22 -22.28 27.04 -4.33
CA ILE A 22 -21.01 27.22 -3.60
C ILE A 22 -19.89 26.46 -4.28
N LEU A 23 -20.15 25.24 -4.76
CA LEU A 23 -19.15 24.47 -5.49
C LEU A 23 -18.62 25.26 -6.70
N PHE A 24 -19.51 25.78 -7.54
CA PHE A 24 -19.10 26.52 -8.73
C PHE A 24 -18.46 27.87 -8.39
N LYS A 25 -18.85 28.50 -7.28
CA LYS A 25 -18.16 29.69 -6.77
C LYS A 25 -16.72 29.37 -6.37
N LEU A 26 -16.51 28.31 -5.60
CA LEU A 26 -15.19 27.82 -5.23
C LEU A 26 -14.33 27.49 -6.46
N LEU A 27 -14.89 26.73 -7.42
CA LEU A 27 -14.17 26.38 -8.65
C LEU A 27 -13.72 27.64 -9.40
N LYS A 28 -14.61 28.64 -9.51
CA LYS A 28 -14.29 29.93 -10.14
C LYS A 28 -13.22 30.70 -9.38
N GLU A 29 -13.30 30.78 -8.05
CA GLU A 29 -12.29 31.43 -7.19
C GLU A 29 -10.92 30.77 -7.27
N LYS A 30 -10.86 29.45 -7.49
CA LYS A 30 -9.62 28.71 -7.69
C LYS A 30 -9.17 28.64 -9.16
N PHE A 31 -9.80 29.42 -10.05
CA PHE A 31 -9.49 29.47 -11.48
C PHE A 31 -9.63 28.11 -12.19
N ILE A 32 -10.58 27.28 -11.72
CA ILE A 32 -10.92 25.99 -12.31
C ILE A 32 -12.15 26.19 -13.20
N ASP A 33 -11.92 26.37 -14.49
CA ASP A 33 -12.98 26.31 -15.50
C ASP A 33 -13.54 24.87 -15.64
N PRO A 34 -14.85 24.64 -15.45
CA PRO A 34 -15.44 23.31 -15.58
C PRO A 34 -15.39 22.72 -16.99
N GLY A 35 -15.61 23.54 -18.02
CA GLY A 35 -15.65 23.08 -19.42
C GLY A 35 -14.26 22.72 -19.94
N GLU A 36 -13.23 23.44 -19.52
CA GLU A 36 -11.85 23.19 -19.89
C GLU A 36 -11.20 22.09 -19.04
N HIS A 37 -11.42 22.07 -17.72
CA HIS A 37 -10.63 21.25 -16.82
C HIS A 37 -11.32 19.99 -16.30
N LEU A 38 -12.65 19.92 -16.29
CA LEU A 38 -13.41 18.85 -15.66
C LEU A 38 -14.09 17.92 -16.67
N THR A 39 -14.22 16.66 -16.29
CA THR A 39 -15.01 15.64 -17.01
C THR A 39 -16.39 15.49 -16.39
N ALA A 40 -16.47 15.54 -15.05
CA ALA A 40 -17.71 15.34 -14.32
C ALA A 40 -17.68 16.03 -12.95
N VAL A 41 -18.87 16.42 -12.51
CA VAL A 41 -19.16 16.84 -11.14
C VAL A 41 -20.38 16.05 -10.67
N GLN A 42 -20.24 15.25 -9.62
CA GLN A 42 -21.32 14.43 -9.07
C GLN A 42 -21.65 14.83 -7.64
N GLU A 43 -22.93 15.06 -7.36
CA GLU A 43 -23.45 15.27 -6.01
C GLU A 43 -23.61 13.92 -5.31
N LEU A 44 -23.17 13.85 -4.06
CA LEU A 44 -23.29 12.69 -3.19
C LEU A 44 -24.10 13.07 -1.94
N LEU A 45 -24.56 12.05 -1.20
CA LEU A 45 -25.26 12.25 0.06
C LEU A 45 -24.36 13.00 1.07
N GLY A 46 -24.95 13.91 1.84
CA GLY A 46 -24.26 14.59 2.94
C GLY A 46 -23.29 15.68 2.52
N ARG A 47 -23.64 16.52 1.53
CA ARG A 47 -22.84 17.69 1.06
C ARG A 47 -21.47 17.31 0.49
N LEU A 48 -21.36 16.08 0.02
CA LEU A 48 -20.19 15.55 -0.64
C LEU A 48 -20.31 15.72 -2.15
N TRP A 49 -19.20 16.03 -2.78
CA TRP A 49 -19.11 16.26 -4.22
C TRP A 49 -17.91 15.54 -4.79
N ASP A 50 -18.11 14.76 -5.83
CA ASP A 50 -17.01 14.23 -6.64
C ASP A 50 -16.73 15.19 -7.78
N VAL A 51 -15.51 15.72 -7.82
CA VAL A 51 -15.00 16.54 -8.91
C VAL A 51 -13.96 15.73 -9.66
N THR A 52 -14.27 15.39 -10.91
CA THR A 52 -13.42 14.55 -11.77
C THR A 52 -12.77 15.41 -12.84
N PHE A 53 -11.44 15.52 -12.79
CA PHE A 53 -10.65 16.25 -13.78
C PHE A 53 -10.51 15.46 -15.09
N LYS A 54 -10.29 16.17 -16.21
CA LYS A 54 -10.01 15.54 -17.51
C LYS A 54 -8.73 14.70 -17.49
N THR A 55 -7.72 15.14 -16.75
CA THR A 55 -6.42 14.46 -16.67
C THR A 55 -5.89 14.44 -15.24
N VAL A 56 -4.98 13.50 -14.97
CA VAL A 56 -4.30 13.39 -13.68
C VAL A 56 -3.43 14.63 -13.41
N ASP A 57 -2.84 15.22 -14.46
CA ASP A 57 -1.99 16.40 -14.32
C ASP A 57 -2.78 17.65 -13.95
N LEU A 58 -4.00 17.79 -14.48
CA LEU A 58 -4.92 18.87 -14.06
C LEU A 58 -5.32 18.71 -12.59
N LYS A 59 -5.67 17.49 -12.15
CA LYS A 59 -5.91 17.22 -10.73
C LYS A 59 -4.71 17.62 -9.88
N LYS A 60 -3.49 17.20 -10.25
CA LYS A 60 -2.26 17.55 -9.51
C LYS A 60 -2.02 19.06 -9.48
N LYS A 61 -2.25 19.75 -10.59
CA LYS A 61 -2.11 21.20 -10.72
C LYS A 61 -3.04 21.95 -9.75
N PHE A 62 -4.31 21.54 -9.67
CA PHE A 62 -5.32 22.24 -8.88
C PHE A 62 -5.50 21.70 -7.45
N TRP A 63 -4.91 20.54 -7.13
CA TRP A 63 -5.00 19.93 -5.81
C TRP A 63 -4.56 20.86 -4.67
N PRO A 64 -3.41 21.57 -4.72
CA PRO A 64 -3.00 22.45 -3.64
C PRO A 64 -4.06 23.50 -3.32
N ALA A 65 -4.64 24.13 -4.37
CA ALA A 65 -5.63 25.18 -4.26
C ALA A 65 -6.97 24.71 -3.65
N LEU A 66 -7.39 23.48 -3.95
CA LEU A 66 -8.59 22.85 -3.37
C LEU A 66 -8.34 22.35 -1.94
N SER A 67 -7.17 21.77 -1.68
CA SER A 67 -6.81 21.22 -0.36
C SER A 67 -6.61 22.28 0.72
N SER A 68 -6.34 23.53 0.33
CA SER A 68 -6.15 24.66 1.23
C SER A 68 -7.33 25.62 1.25
N ALA A 69 -8.50 25.23 0.74
CA ALA A 69 -9.67 26.09 0.70
C ALA A 69 -10.44 26.03 2.02
N ASP A 70 -10.73 27.17 2.63
CA ASP A 70 -11.39 27.24 3.95
C ASP A 70 -12.86 26.82 3.93
N CYS A 71 -13.51 26.81 2.76
CA CYS A 71 -14.94 26.50 2.61
C CYS A 71 -15.23 25.03 2.28
N CYS A 72 -14.19 24.18 2.24
CA CYS A 72 -14.36 22.76 1.98
C CYS A 72 -13.23 21.92 2.56
N THR A 73 -13.53 20.67 2.89
CA THR A 73 -12.52 19.64 3.09
C THR A 73 -12.34 18.85 1.79
N ALA A 74 -11.19 19.02 1.12
CA ALA A 74 -10.86 18.23 -0.06
C ALA A 74 -10.09 16.96 0.31
N THR A 75 -10.53 15.83 -0.22
CA THR A 75 -9.86 14.53 -0.07
C THR A 75 -9.61 13.90 -1.43
N THR A 76 -8.45 13.28 -1.63
CA THR A 76 -8.25 12.43 -2.81
C THR A 76 -8.89 11.09 -2.55
N TYR A 77 -9.50 10.52 -3.59
CA TYR A 77 -9.59 9.07 -3.69
C TYR A 77 -8.14 8.56 -3.78
N THR A 78 -7.58 8.14 -2.64
CA THR A 78 -6.25 7.53 -2.60
C THR A 78 -6.25 6.40 -3.62
N GLY A 79 -5.42 6.52 -4.67
CA GLY A 79 -5.43 5.62 -5.83
C GLY A 79 -5.47 4.17 -5.37
N CYS A 80 -6.35 3.36 -5.96
CA CYS A 80 -6.76 2.02 -5.52
C CYS A 80 -5.83 1.37 -4.48
N THR A 81 -5.95 1.80 -3.20
CA THR A 81 -5.02 1.32 -2.19
C THR A 81 -5.39 -0.11 -1.86
N THR A 82 -4.40 -0.98 -1.89
CA THR A 82 -4.57 -2.37 -1.49
C THR A 82 -4.17 -2.51 -0.03
N LEU A 83 -5.00 -3.19 0.75
CA LEU A 83 -4.67 -3.53 2.13
C LEU A 83 -3.74 -4.76 2.13
N VAL A 84 -2.47 -4.52 2.38
CA VAL A 84 -1.45 -5.57 2.56
C VAL A 84 -1.34 -5.91 4.04
N THR A 85 -1.48 -7.19 4.37
CA THR A 85 -1.28 -7.71 5.73
C THR A 85 0.03 -8.48 5.78
N VAL A 86 0.92 -8.08 6.68
CA VAL A 86 2.19 -8.76 6.96
C VAL A 86 2.08 -9.47 8.30
N LEU A 87 2.26 -10.78 8.30
CA LEU A 87 2.13 -11.66 9.45
C LEU A 87 3.50 -12.06 9.99
N HIS A 88 3.55 -12.40 11.28
CA HIS A 88 4.74 -12.90 11.99
C HIS A 88 5.91 -11.90 12.00
N VAL A 89 5.61 -10.60 11.99
CA VAL A 89 6.66 -9.58 12.10
C VAL A 89 7.17 -9.57 13.55
N PRO A 90 8.49 -9.70 13.78
CA PRO A 90 9.06 -9.54 15.13
C PRO A 90 8.63 -8.20 15.72
N TYR A 91 8.28 -8.19 17.00
CA TYR A 91 7.76 -6.97 17.63
C TYR A 91 8.85 -5.88 17.68
N GLU A 92 10.07 -6.28 17.97
CA GLU A 92 11.28 -5.47 18.09
C GLU A 92 11.68 -4.81 16.76
N LEU A 93 11.18 -5.32 15.63
CA LEU A 93 11.54 -4.79 14.31
C LEU A 93 10.85 -3.45 14.07
N GLY A 94 11.62 -2.37 13.86
CA GLY A 94 11.07 -1.05 13.55
C GLY A 94 10.15 -1.03 12.31
N ASP A 95 9.11 -0.19 12.36
CA ASP A 95 8.16 -0.04 11.25
C ASP A 95 8.81 0.46 9.96
N ASN A 96 9.79 1.35 10.11
CA ASN A 96 10.61 1.88 9.02
C ASN A 96 11.30 0.77 8.21
N VAL A 97 11.78 -0.29 8.85
CA VAL A 97 12.41 -1.42 8.16
C VAL A 97 11.40 -2.17 7.29
N VAL A 98 10.19 -2.41 7.82
CA VAL A 98 9.11 -3.07 7.06
C VAL A 98 8.69 -2.20 5.87
N ARG A 99 8.50 -0.89 6.10
CA ARG A 99 8.19 0.08 5.04
C ARG A 99 9.27 0.12 3.96
N TYR A 100 10.55 0.14 4.35
CA TYR A 100 11.68 0.13 3.42
C TYR A 100 11.67 -1.10 2.52
N VAL A 101 11.42 -2.29 3.09
CA VAL A 101 11.35 -3.54 2.31
C VAL A 101 10.12 -3.57 1.39
N LEU A 102 8.95 -3.13 1.88
CA LEU A 102 7.74 -3.00 1.06
C LEU A 102 7.92 -1.98 -0.08
N GLY A 103 8.72 -0.94 0.14
CA GLY A 103 9.06 0.10 -0.84
C GLY A 103 9.61 -0.42 -2.18
N ARG A 104 10.14 -1.65 -2.21
CA ARG A 104 10.59 -2.33 -3.45
C ARG A 104 9.45 -2.77 -4.37
N TYR A 105 8.23 -2.84 -3.84
CA TYR A 105 7.06 -3.39 -4.53
C TYR A 105 5.85 -2.45 -4.54
N CYS A 106 5.80 -1.51 -3.59
CA CYS A 106 4.66 -0.63 -3.45
C CYS A 106 5.05 0.68 -2.76
N LYS A 107 4.22 1.70 -2.94
CA LYS A 107 4.29 2.93 -2.14
C LYS A 107 3.40 2.76 -0.92
N VAL A 108 4.00 2.80 0.27
CA VAL A 108 3.25 2.67 1.54
C VAL A 108 2.62 4.01 1.91
N VAL A 109 1.30 4.05 2.01
CA VAL A 109 0.53 5.25 2.39
C VAL A 109 0.36 5.32 3.90
N ARG A 110 -0.11 4.23 4.51
CA ARG A 110 -0.38 4.14 5.97
C ARG A 110 0.00 2.76 6.49
N GLY A 111 0.43 2.70 7.75
CA GLY A 111 0.63 1.45 8.49
C GLY A 111 -0.15 1.43 9.80
N ARG A 112 -0.59 0.26 10.26
CA ARG A 112 -1.20 0.01 11.57
C ARG A 112 -0.74 -1.34 12.11
N PHE A 113 -0.47 -1.40 13.41
CA PHE A 113 -0.14 -2.64 14.12
C PHE A 113 -1.42 -3.18 14.75
N LEU A 114 -1.65 -4.48 14.60
CA LEU A 114 -2.82 -5.13 15.16
C LEU A 114 -2.53 -5.68 16.54
N THR A 115 -3.61 -5.76 17.32
CA THR A 115 -3.61 -6.21 18.71
C THR A 115 -4.44 -7.47 18.83
N LEU A 116 -4.32 -8.16 19.96
CA LEU A 116 -5.22 -9.26 20.30
C LEU A 116 -6.64 -8.72 20.49
N ALA A 117 -7.63 -9.54 20.12
CA ALA A 117 -9.04 -9.13 20.21
C ALA A 117 -9.45 -8.89 21.68
N ASP A 118 -9.08 -9.81 22.57
CA ASP A 118 -9.43 -9.76 23.99
C ASP A 118 -8.47 -8.87 24.80
N TYR A 119 -7.32 -8.50 24.21
CA TYR A 119 -6.30 -7.66 24.86
C TYR A 119 -5.80 -6.55 23.91
N PRO A 120 -6.55 -5.45 23.75
CA PRO A 120 -6.26 -4.36 22.81
C PRO A 120 -4.93 -3.63 23.05
N GLN A 121 -4.32 -3.78 24.22
CA GLN A 121 -3.00 -3.24 24.57
C GLN A 121 -1.83 -4.13 24.14
N VAL A 122 -2.11 -5.37 23.71
CA VAL A 122 -1.08 -6.36 23.36
C VAL A 122 -1.04 -6.56 21.86
N PHE A 123 0.10 -6.26 21.23
CA PHE A 123 0.29 -6.46 19.79
C PHE A 123 0.42 -7.94 19.42
N ASN A 124 -0.17 -8.33 18.29
CA ASN A 124 -0.22 -9.73 17.86
C ASN A 124 0.81 -10.09 16.76
N GLY A 125 1.75 -9.19 16.47
CA GLY A 125 2.77 -9.38 15.42
C GLY A 125 2.24 -9.29 13.98
N ILE A 126 0.98 -8.87 13.78
CA ILE A 126 0.41 -8.60 12.47
C ILE A 126 0.43 -7.08 12.21
N ARG A 127 0.96 -6.69 11.06
CA ARG A 127 0.99 -5.29 10.60
C ARG A 127 0.20 -5.16 9.32
N ARG A 128 -0.68 -4.16 9.23
CA ARG A 128 -1.47 -3.84 8.04
C ARG A 128 -0.99 -2.55 7.42
N TYR A 129 -0.83 -2.54 6.11
CA TYR A 129 -0.41 -1.38 5.34
C TYR A 129 -1.41 -1.11 4.23
N GLN A 130 -1.85 0.15 4.10
CA GLN A 130 -2.47 0.62 2.86
C GLN A 130 -1.36 1.03 1.92
N VAL A 131 -1.36 0.45 0.73
CA VAL A 131 -0.29 0.64 -0.24
C VAL A 131 -0.84 0.82 -1.64
N GLU A 132 -0.09 1.54 -2.47
CA GLU A 132 -0.25 1.55 -3.92
C GLU A 132 0.75 0.53 -4.51
N ILE A 133 0.26 -0.62 -4.98
CA ILE A 133 1.12 -1.70 -5.49
C ILE A 133 1.65 -1.31 -6.87
N THR A 134 2.98 -1.29 -7.03
CA THR A 134 3.66 -1.01 -8.31
C THR A 134 4.23 -2.28 -8.95
N LYS A 135 4.54 -3.28 -8.14
CA LYS A 135 5.00 -4.62 -8.54
C LYS A 135 4.41 -5.66 -7.59
N ASP A 136 4.14 -6.86 -8.09
CA ASP A 136 3.63 -7.95 -7.25
C ASP A 136 4.52 -8.20 -6.03
N ILE A 137 3.88 -8.27 -4.86
CA ILE A 137 4.56 -8.55 -3.60
C ILE A 137 4.57 -10.07 -3.38
N PRO A 138 5.73 -10.71 -3.20
CA PRO A 138 5.81 -12.13 -2.88
C PRO A 138 5.03 -12.48 -1.61
N SER A 139 4.48 -13.70 -1.52
CA SER A 139 3.72 -14.15 -0.33
C SER A 139 4.59 -14.35 0.92
N SER A 140 5.91 -14.27 0.78
CA SER A 140 6.89 -14.38 1.86
C SER A 140 7.99 -13.34 1.68
N LEU A 141 8.28 -12.56 2.72
CA LEU A 141 9.36 -11.60 2.78
C LEU A 141 10.27 -11.90 3.97
N ARG A 142 11.57 -11.66 3.80
CA ARG A 142 12.54 -11.75 4.90
C ARG A 142 12.61 -10.42 5.65
N LEU A 143 12.18 -10.40 6.90
CA LEU A 143 12.18 -9.20 7.75
C LEU A 143 12.86 -9.53 9.08
N GLY A 144 13.91 -8.79 9.45
CA GLY A 144 14.64 -9.01 10.70
C GLY A 144 15.14 -10.44 10.89
N GLY A 145 15.61 -11.09 9.82
CA GLY A 145 16.08 -12.49 9.86
C GLY A 145 14.98 -13.55 9.80
N ARG A 146 13.70 -13.19 9.96
CA ARG A 146 12.54 -14.11 9.93
C ARG A 146 11.83 -14.09 8.59
N ASN A 147 11.19 -15.20 8.22
CA ASN A 147 10.21 -15.21 7.13
C ASN A 147 8.86 -14.70 7.66
N CYS A 148 8.41 -13.59 7.09
CA CYS A 148 7.11 -12.97 7.36
C CYS A 148 6.20 -13.17 6.15
N TRP A 149 4.94 -13.51 6.40
CA TRP A 149 4.00 -13.79 5.32
C TRP A 149 3.25 -12.54 4.91
N VAL A 150 3.05 -12.37 3.62
CA VAL A 150 2.35 -11.22 3.06
C VAL A 150 1.08 -11.69 2.38
N ARG A 151 -0.04 -11.03 2.68
CA ARG A 151 -1.35 -11.31 2.12
C ARG A 151 -2.00 -10.04 1.59
N TYR A 152 -2.50 -10.07 0.36
CA TYR A 152 -3.38 -9.05 -0.19
C TYR A 152 -4.35 -9.63 -1.22
N ARG A 153 -5.44 -8.90 -1.52
CA ARG A 153 -6.45 -9.34 -2.48
C ARG A 153 -5.86 -9.38 -3.90
N GLY A 154 -6.09 -10.48 -4.61
CA GLY A 154 -5.58 -10.65 -5.98
C GLY A 154 -4.10 -11.03 -6.07
N GLN A 155 -3.45 -11.32 -4.94
CA GLN A 155 -2.08 -11.78 -4.91
C GLN A 155 -1.94 -13.13 -5.62
N GLN A 156 -0.93 -13.23 -6.50
CA GLN A 156 -0.55 -14.49 -7.13
C GLN A 156 -0.14 -15.51 -6.06
N ARG A 157 -0.63 -16.76 -6.19
CA ARG A 157 -0.28 -17.84 -5.27
C ARG A 157 1.17 -18.27 -5.52
N THR A 158 2.09 -17.73 -4.72
CA THR A 158 3.50 -18.12 -4.71
C THR A 158 3.80 -19.12 -3.60
N CYS A 159 4.75 -20.02 -3.84
CA CYS A 159 5.23 -20.95 -2.83
C CYS A 159 5.84 -20.20 -1.64
N LEU A 160 5.38 -20.50 -0.41
CA LEU A 160 5.87 -19.82 0.81
C LEU A 160 7.34 -20.13 1.16
N LYS A 161 7.93 -21.20 0.59
CA LYS A 161 9.35 -21.56 0.78
C LYS A 161 10.28 -20.83 -0.20
N CYS A 162 9.97 -20.87 -1.50
CA CYS A 162 10.87 -20.37 -2.55
C CYS A 162 10.39 -19.09 -3.24
N GLY A 163 9.12 -18.71 -3.09
CA GLY A 163 8.54 -17.51 -3.72
C GLY A 163 8.14 -17.68 -5.19
N VAL A 164 8.27 -18.87 -5.77
CA VAL A 164 7.94 -19.16 -7.18
C VAL A 164 6.47 -19.58 -7.31
N ASN A 165 5.84 -19.25 -8.43
CA ASN A 165 4.49 -19.68 -8.77
C ASN A 165 4.46 -21.16 -9.21
N GLY A 166 3.28 -21.80 -9.17
CA GLY A 166 3.05 -23.13 -9.75
C GLY A 166 3.13 -24.31 -8.79
N HIS A 167 3.50 -24.12 -7.52
CA HIS A 167 3.44 -25.18 -6.50
C HIS A 167 3.19 -24.62 -5.09
N GLU A 168 2.67 -25.46 -4.20
CA GLU A 168 2.52 -25.15 -2.78
C GLU A 168 3.80 -25.48 -2.00
N ALA A 169 3.99 -24.86 -0.83
CA ALA A 169 5.18 -25.09 0.01
C ALA A 169 5.39 -26.56 0.42
N LYS A 170 4.31 -27.35 0.46
CA LYS A 170 4.36 -28.80 0.70
C LYS A 170 5.03 -29.57 -0.45
N ASN A 171 4.91 -29.08 -1.68
CA ASN A 171 5.44 -29.66 -2.92
C ASN A 171 6.66 -28.88 -3.45
N CYS A 172 7.42 -28.25 -2.55
CA CYS A 172 8.55 -27.41 -2.91
C CYS A 172 9.87 -28.17 -2.70
N ASP A 173 10.54 -28.47 -3.80
CA ASP A 173 11.82 -29.21 -3.80
C ASP A 173 13.04 -28.33 -3.56
N GLN A 174 12.83 -27.00 -3.50
CA GLN A 174 13.90 -26.04 -3.26
C GLN A 174 14.37 -26.06 -1.81
N ILE A 175 15.61 -26.50 -1.59
CA ILE A 175 16.30 -26.44 -0.29
C ILE A 175 17.01 -25.09 -0.19
N LYS A 176 16.58 -24.24 0.74
CA LYS A 176 17.19 -22.93 1.00
C LYS A 176 18.13 -23.01 2.20
N CYS A 177 19.37 -22.57 2.04
CA CYS A 177 20.33 -22.56 3.14
C CYS A 177 19.88 -21.58 4.23
N TYR A 178 19.82 -22.05 5.48
CA TYR A 178 19.50 -21.19 6.62
C TYR A 178 20.61 -20.17 6.96
N ASN A 179 21.81 -20.34 6.41
CA ASN A 179 22.97 -19.48 6.71
C ASN A 179 23.24 -18.45 5.60
N CYS A 180 23.32 -18.88 4.34
CA CYS A 180 23.62 -17.96 3.23
C CYS A 180 22.40 -17.64 2.33
N HIS A 181 21.26 -18.29 2.57
CA HIS A 181 19.99 -18.00 1.90
C HIS A 181 19.92 -18.26 0.40
N GLU A 182 20.95 -18.90 -0.14
CA GLU A 182 20.96 -19.45 -1.49
C GLU A 182 20.21 -20.78 -1.55
N PHE A 183 19.74 -21.11 -2.75
CA PHE A 183 19.11 -22.40 -3.04
C PHE A 183 20.17 -23.47 -3.35
N GLY A 184 19.81 -24.74 -3.12
CA GLY A 184 20.63 -25.89 -3.50
C GLY A 184 21.50 -26.50 -2.39
N HIS A 185 21.41 -26.05 -1.13
CA HIS A 185 22.12 -26.68 -0.01
C HIS A 185 21.52 -26.38 1.37
N GLN A 186 21.70 -27.29 2.34
CA GLN A 186 21.11 -27.20 3.68
C GLN A 186 22.08 -26.72 4.78
N ARG A 187 23.38 -27.04 4.64
CA ARG A 187 24.47 -26.65 5.55
C ARG A 187 25.79 -26.66 4.77
N LYS A 188 26.57 -25.57 4.78
CA LYS A 188 28.03 -25.74 4.63
C LYS A 188 28.51 -26.31 5.96
N ILE A 189 28.83 -27.60 6.02
CA ILE A 189 29.82 -28.05 6.99
C ILE A 189 31.08 -27.31 6.57
N VAL A 190 31.45 -26.28 7.32
CA VAL A 190 32.78 -25.70 7.18
C VAL A 190 33.71 -26.79 7.69
N LEU A 191 34.21 -27.64 6.79
CA LEU A 191 35.46 -28.33 7.07
C LEU A 191 36.47 -27.21 7.24
N GLN A 192 36.80 -26.89 8.49
CA GLN A 192 37.98 -26.12 8.80
C GLN A 192 39.12 -26.78 8.01
N LYS A 193 39.63 -26.10 6.99
CA LYS A 193 40.96 -26.44 6.49
C LYS A 193 41.89 -26.15 7.65
N SER A 194 42.30 -27.18 8.37
CA SER A 194 43.45 -27.13 9.27
C SER A 194 44.68 -26.84 8.41
N ASN A 195 44.95 -25.55 8.22
CA ASN A 195 46.25 -25.07 7.80
C ASN A 195 47.13 -24.93 9.05
N ALA A 196 47.97 -25.92 9.30
CA ALA A 196 49.24 -25.82 10.02
C ALA A 196 50.07 -27.00 9.46
N ARG A 197 51.02 -26.82 8.53
CA ARG A 197 52.33 -26.16 8.62
C ARG A 197 53.11 -26.54 9.90
N TYR A 198 54.18 -27.30 9.63
CA TYR A 198 55.24 -27.87 10.47
C TYR A 198 54.89 -29.14 11.23
#